data_AF-A0A7W7L8U9-F1
#
_entry.id   AF-A0A7W7L8U9-F1
#
_cell.length_a   1.000
_cell.length_b   1.000
_cell.length_c   1.000
_cell.angle_alpha   90.00
_cell.angle_beta   90.00
_cell.angle_gamma   90.00
#
_symmetry.space_group_name_H-M   'P 1'
#
loop_
_entity.id
_entity.type
_entity.pdbx_description
1 polymer ?
#
loop_
_entity_poly.entity_id
_entity_poly.type
_entity_poly.pdbx_seq_one_letter_code
_entity_poly.pdbx_strand_id
1 'polypeptide(L)'
;MNREAAGDAVVEAGWQAVRDDGRVQAELLEAAYGEPRLRQLFPWTGMGELHFSRCTEHRWTWDIPYIQPAAGGTYWVSGPLRTQAVGPAATAQEAIAMVVQRLPAGCGPAFPGTPEELAVHEATTQKQQVNPVPSQIQKRRTTG
;
A
#
# COMPACT_ATOMS: atom_id res chain seq x y z
N MET A 1 7.14 11.72 -19.44
CA MET A 1 7.12 11.49 -17.98
C MET A 1 6.80 10.01 -17.78
N ASN A 2 7.61 9.25 -17.05
CA ASN A 2 7.39 7.81 -16.83
C ASN A 2 6.17 7.61 -15.92
N ARG A 3 5.38 6.54 -16.16
CA ARG A 3 4.16 6.24 -15.39
C ARG A 3 4.44 6.03 -13.89
N GLU A 4 5.60 5.47 -13.56
CA GLU A 4 6.07 5.31 -12.17
C GLU A 4 6.34 6.66 -11.49
N ALA A 5 7.11 7.55 -12.13
CA ALA A 5 7.39 8.88 -11.59
C ALA A 5 6.13 9.75 -11.43
N ALA A 6 5.14 9.56 -12.31
CA ALA A 6 3.82 10.17 -12.15
C ALA A 6 3.04 9.57 -10.97
N GLY A 7 3.15 8.26 -10.74
CA GLY A 7 2.58 7.57 -9.58
C GLY A 7 3.16 8.08 -8.27
N ASP A 8 4.48 8.18 -8.15
CA ASP A 8 5.17 8.70 -6.97
C ASP A 8 4.72 10.14 -6.64
N ALA A 9 4.59 10.99 -7.65
CA ALA A 9 4.11 12.36 -7.46
C ALA A 9 2.65 12.41 -6.96
N VAL A 10 1.79 11.51 -7.44
CA VAL A 10 0.40 11.40 -6.97
C VAL A 10 0.34 10.88 -5.53
N VAL A 11 1.20 9.93 -5.17
CA VAL A 11 1.31 9.42 -3.79
C VAL A 11 1.77 10.53 -2.84
N GLU A 12 2.81 11.28 -3.18
CA GLU A 12 3.27 12.41 -2.36
C GLU A 12 2.21 13.52 -2.26
N ALA A 13 1.47 13.79 -3.34
CA ALA A 13 0.32 14.71 -3.27
C ALA A 13 -0.79 14.19 -2.34
N GLY A 14 -1.03 12.89 -2.30
CA GLY A 14 -1.95 12.26 -1.35
C GLY A 14 -1.49 12.43 0.10
N TRP A 15 -0.20 12.22 0.38
CA TRP A 15 0.38 12.48 1.70
C TRP A 15 0.24 13.94 2.12
N GLN A 16 0.48 14.88 1.21
CA GLN A 16 0.27 16.29 1.50
C GLN A 16 -1.21 16.60 1.78
N ALA A 17 -2.13 16.06 0.98
CA ALA A 17 -3.56 16.26 1.19
C ALA A 17 -4.05 15.72 2.54
N VAL A 18 -3.55 14.57 2.99
CA VAL A 18 -3.88 14.02 4.32
C VAL A 18 -3.32 14.89 5.46
N ARG A 19 -2.12 15.47 5.29
CA ARG A 19 -1.57 16.43 6.26
C ARG A 19 -2.41 17.71 6.32
N ASP A 20 -2.79 18.25 5.16
CA ASP A 20 -3.59 19.48 5.05
C ASP A 20 -5.02 19.30 5.60
N ASP A 21 -5.57 18.09 5.49
CA ASP A 21 -6.90 17.73 6.02
C ASP A 21 -6.97 17.80 7.56
N GLY A 22 -5.85 17.54 8.25
CA GLY A 22 -5.70 17.80 9.69
C GLY A 22 -6.52 16.92 10.64
N ARG A 23 -7.34 15.98 10.14
CA ARG A 23 -8.15 15.08 10.98
C ARG A 23 -7.34 13.97 11.63
N VAL A 24 -6.22 13.58 11.03
CA VAL A 24 -5.30 12.56 11.58
C VAL A 24 -4.21 13.24 12.38
N GLN A 25 -3.91 12.71 13.56
CA GLN A 25 -2.88 13.24 14.44
C GLN A 25 -1.51 13.25 13.76
N ALA A 26 -0.77 14.36 13.88
CA ALA A 26 0.52 14.54 13.21
C ALA A 26 1.53 13.43 13.56
N GLU A 27 1.58 12.97 14.81
CA GLU A 27 2.47 11.88 15.22
C GLU A 27 2.20 10.58 14.44
N LEU A 28 0.93 10.26 14.18
CA LEU A 28 0.56 9.09 13.41
C LEU A 28 0.96 9.24 11.93
N LEU A 29 0.78 10.43 11.36
CA LEU A 29 1.19 10.71 9.98
C LEU A 29 2.70 10.62 9.81
N GLU A 30 3.47 11.18 10.74
CA GLU A 30 4.92 11.12 10.69
C GLU A 30 5.45 9.69 10.90
N ALA A 31 4.86 8.92 11.82
CA ALA A 31 5.19 7.50 11.99
C ALA A 31 4.89 6.69 10.71
N ALA A 32 3.75 6.96 10.06
CA ALA A 32 3.36 6.27 8.83
C ALA A 32 4.26 6.65 7.65
N TYR A 33 4.55 7.94 7.46
CA TYR A 33 5.42 8.45 6.41
C TYR A 33 6.88 7.99 6.60
N GLY A 34 7.31 7.79 7.86
CA GLY A 34 8.63 7.27 8.19
C GLY A 34 8.85 5.79 7.85
N GLU A 35 7.79 4.99 7.67
CA GLU A 35 7.89 3.59 7.25
C GLU A 35 7.90 3.50 5.71
N PRO A 36 9.01 3.08 5.08
CA PRO A 36 9.14 3.09 3.62
C PRO A 36 8.07 2.30 2.89
N ARG A 37 7.60 1.17 3.45
CA ARG A 37 6.57 0.33 2.83
C ARG A 37 5.19 0.99 2.82
N LEU A 38 4.89 1.86 3.78
CA LEU A 38 3.65 2.61 3.82
C LEU A 38 3.76 3.93 3.06
N ARG A 39 4.90 4.61 3.12
CA ARG A 39 5.14 5.87 2.40
C ARG A 39 4.87 5.75 0.90
N GLN A 40 5.19 4.61 0.31
CA GLN A 40 4.95 4.34 -1.12
C GLN A 40 3.50 3.98 -1.47
N LEU A 41 2.61 3.84 -0.48
CA LEU A 41 1.19 3.58 -0.68
C LEU A 41 0.41 4.89 -0.74
N PHE A 42 -0.76 4.88 -1.38
CA PHE A 42 -1.61 6.06 -1.46
C PHE A 42 -2.39 6.22 -0.14
N PRO A 43 -2.13 7.28 0.65
CA PRO A 43 -2.86 7.52 1.89
C PRO A 43 -4.21 8.18 1.61
N TRP A 44 -5.20 7.93 2.45
CA TRP A 44 -6.44 8.69 2.43
C TRP A 44 -7.10 8.70 3.80
N THR A 45 -7.99 9.67 4.04
CA THR A 45 -8.69 9.83 5.32
C THR A 45 -10.20 9.67 5.16
N GLY A 46 -10.81 8.91 6.06
CA GLY A 46 -12.26 8.75 6.16
C GLY A 46 -12.67 8.71 7.62
N MET A 47 -13.66 9.52 8.04
CA MET A 47 -14.12 9.56 9.45
C MET A 47 -13.01 9.81 10.50
N GLY A 48 -11.90 10.48 10.12
CA GLY A 48 -10.73 10.70 11.00
C GLY A 48 -9.80 9.48 11.11
N GLU A 49 -10.02 8.45 10.31
CA GLU A 49 -9.20 7.26 10.21
C GLU A 49 -8.12 7.45 9.14
N LEU A 50 -6.93 6.90 9.37
CA LEU A 50 -5.86 6.82 8.37
C LEU A 50 -5.93 5.48 7.64
N HIS A 51 -6.07 5.55 6.32
CA HIS A 51 -6.16 4.39 5.43
C HIS A 51 -5.02 4.38 4.40
N PHE A 52 -4.75 3.21 3.84
CA PHE A 52 -3.75 2.98 2.79
C PHE A 52 -4.37 2.23 1.62
N SER A 53 -4.05 2.66 0.40
CA SER A 53 -4.48 2.04 -0.85
C SER A 53 -3.28 1.62 -1.68
N ARG A 54 -3.40 0.46 -2.34
CA ARG A 54 -2.42 -0.04 -3.31
C ARG A 54 -2.59 0.57 -4.69
N CYS A 55 -3.57 1.45 -4.88
CA CYS A 55 -3.78 2.20 -6.12
C CYS A 55 -4.09 3.68 -5.82
N THR A 56 -3.76 4.55 -6.77
CA THR A 56 -3.87 6.01 -6.57
C THR A 56 -5.25 6.57 -6.91
N GLU A 57 -6.03 5.91 -7.77
CA GLU A 57 -7.34 6.39 -8.20
C GLU A 57 -8.49 5.74 -7.40
N HIS A 58 -9.57 6.50 -7.23
CA HIS A 58 -10.80 6.05 -6.58
C HIS A 58 -11.46 4.95 -7.45
N ARG A 59 -12.01 3.84 -6.96
CA ARG A 59 -12.40 3.39 -5.61
C ARG A 59 -11.25 2.70 -4.87
N TRP A 60 -10.49 3.40 -4.04
CA TRP A 60 -9.30 2.87 -3.34
C TRP A 60 -9.42 1.44 -2.81
N THR A 61 -8.30 0.71 -2.76
CA THR A 61 -8.29 -0.65 -2.21
C THR A 61 -8.59 -0.63 -0.71
N TRP A 62 -9.18 -1.72 -0.22
CA TRP A 62 -9.61 -1.90 1.18
C TRP A 62 -8.99 -3.13 1.81
N ASP A 63 -7.84 -3.59 1.30
CA ASP A 63 -7.19 -4.86 1.67
C ASP A 63 -5.99 -4.67 2.62
N ILE A 64 -5.84 -3.47 3.18
CA ILE A 64 -4.85 -3.11 4.20
C ILE A 64 -5.59 -2.63 5.46
N PRO A 65 -5.17 -3.04 6.67
CA PRO A 65 -5.73 -2.50 7.91
C PRO A 65 -5.58 -0.97 8.01
N TYR A 66 -6.51 -0.33 8.69
CA TYR A 66 -6.56 1.12 8.89
C TYR A 66 -6.52 1.47 10.38
N ILE A 67 -6.15 2.71 10.67
CA ILE A 67 -5.89 3.17 12.04
C ILE A 67 -6.89 4.25 12.43
N GLN A 68 -7.52 4.06 13.56
CA GLN A 68 -8.52 4.96 14.13
C GLN A 68 -7.95 5.59 15.42
N PRO A 69 -8.23 6.87 15.71
CA PRO A 69 -7.94 7.44 17.03
C PRO A 69 -8.80 6.74 18.10
N ALA A 70 -8.22 6.51 19.27
CA ALA A 70 -8.90 5.98 20.44
C ALA A 70 -8.73 6.92 21.65
N ALA A 71 -9.44 6.62 22.74
CA ALA A 71 -9.43 7.45 23.94
C ALA A 71 -8.02 7.58 24.54
N GLY A 72 -7.73 8.74 25.14
CA GLY A 72 -6.46 8.98 25.83
C GLY A 72 -5.24 9.12 24.91
N GLY A 73 -5.44 9.45 23.62
CA GLY A 73 -4.35 9.61 22.65
C GLY A 73 -3.80 8.27 22.11
N THR A 74 -4.52 7.17 22.36
CA THR A 74 -4.18 5.84 21.86
C THR A 74 -4.78 5.60 20.47
N TYR A 75 -4.54 4.41 19.91
CA TYR A 75 -4.98 4.03 18.58
C TYR A 75 -5.70 2.68 18.60
N TRP A 76 -6.57 2.47 17.60
CA TRP A 76 -7.19 1.18 17.34
C TRP A 76 -6.99 0.81 15.88
N VAL A 77 -6.52 -0.41 15.64
CA VAL A 77 -6.28 -0.94 14.29
C VAL A 77 -7.42 -1.88 13.90
N SER A 78 -8.06 -1.58 12.77
CA SER A 78 -9.21 -2.30 12.22
C SER A 78 -8.95 -2.70 10.78
N GLY A 79 -9.82 -3.51 10.18
CA GLY A 79 -9.75 -3.86 8.78
C GLY A 79 -9.01 -5.18 8.49
N PRO A 80 -8.83 -5.50 7.20
CA PRO A 80 -9.22 -4.71 6.02
C PRO A 80 -10.73 -4.43 5.88
N LEU A 81 -11.58 -5.40 6.24
CA LEU A 81 -13.03 -5.18 6.31
C LEU A 81 -13.42 -4.46 7.61
N ARG A 82 -14.41 -3.57 7.57
CA ARG A 82 -14.88 -2.85 8.77
C ARG A 82 -15.37 -3.73 9.92
N THR A 83 -15.69 -5.00 9.65
CA THR A 83 -16.08 -5.99 10.67
C THR A 83 -14.90 -6.70 11.32
N GLN A 84 -13.68 -6.47 10.84
CA GLN A 84 -12.46 -7.08 11.34
C GLN A 84 -11.71 -6.10 12.24
N ALA A 85 -11.15 -6.62 13.33
CA ALA A 85 -10.33 -5.86 14.26
C ALA A 85 -8.96 -6.53 14.40
N VAL A 86 -7.91 -5.72 14.45
CA VAL A 86 -6.54 -6.16 14.76
C VAL A 86 -6.27 -5.97 16.26
N GLY A 87 -6.62 -4.80 16.81
CA GLY A 87 -6.54 -4.54 18.25
C GLY A 87 -6.09 -3.12 18.61
N PRO A 88 -5.99 -2.84 19.92
CA PRO A 88 -5.52 -1.55 20.43
C PRO A 88 -4.00 -1.40 20.27
N ALA A 89 -3.54 -0.16 20.11
CA ALA A 89 -2.13 0.22 20.12
C ALA A 89 -1.94 1.46 21.01
N ALA A 90 -0.94 1.43 21.88
CA ALA A 90 -0.67 2.52 22.82
C ALA A 90 0.04 3.70 22.15
N THR A 91 0.76 3.45 21.05
CA THR A 91 1.55 4.46 20.33
C THR A 91 1.30 4.41 18.82
N ALA A 92 1.67 5.48 18.12
CA ALA A 92 1.59 5.53 16.66
C ALA A 92 2.47 4.44 16.02
N GLN A 93 3.67 4.23 16.56
CA GLN A 93 4.64 3.26 16.05
C GLN A 93 4.12 1.83 16.20
N GLU A 94 3.45 1.52 17.32
CA GLU A 94 2.79 0.22 17.51
C GLU A 94 1.67 0.00 16.49
N ALA A 95 0.81 1.00 16.28
CA ALA A 95 -0.27 0.93 15.31
C ALA A 95 0.27 0.70 13.88
N ILE A 96 1.32 1.43 13.50
CA ILE A 96 2.01 1.26 12.22
C ILE A 96 2.61 -0.13 12.08
N ALA A 97 3.29 -0.63 13.11
CA ALA A 97 3.84 -1.99 13.10
C ALA A 97 2.75 -3.05 12.89
N MET A 98 1.57 -2.89 13.49
CA MET A 98 0.44 -3.80 13.31
C MET A 98 -0.10 -3.83 11.88
N VAL A 99 -0.20 -2.66 11.22
CA VAL A 99 -0.60 -2.55 9.80
C VAL A 99 0.45 -3.21 8.91
N VAL A 100 1.71 -2.87 9.12
CA VAL A 100 2.86 -3.34 8.34
C VAL A 100 3.00 -4.86 8.36
N GLN A 101 2.80 -5.49 9.52
CA GLN A 101 2.81 -6.95 9.67
C GLN A 101 1.70 -7.66 8.87
N ARG A 102 0.68 -6.91 8.43
CA ARG A 102 -0.52 -7.41 7.75
C ARG A 102 -0.64 -6.89 6.32
N LEU A 103 0.42 -6.30 5.77
CA LEU A 103 0.43 -5.92 4.36
C LEU A 103 0.25 -7.17 3.48
N PRO A 104 -0.50 -7.06 2.36
CA PRO A 104 -0.60 -8.13 1.39
C PRO A 104 0.78 -8.60 0.91
N ALA A 105 0.91 -9.90 0.61
CA ALA A 105 2.14 -10.43 0.06
C ALA A 105 2.49 -9.73 -1.26
N GLY A 106 3.75 -9.30 -1.41
CA GLY A 106 4.19 -8.55 -2.60
C GLY A 106 3.68 -7.11 -2.69
N CYS A 107 3.16 -6.53 -1.59
CA CYS A 107 2.75 -5.13 -1.54
C CYS A 107 3.94 -4.20 -1.84
N GLY A 108 3.93 -3.59 -3.02
CA GLY A 108 4.92 -2.63 -3.51
C GLY A 108 4.38 -1.19 -3.53
N PRO A 109 5.00 -0.29 -4.30
CA PRO A 109 4.48 1.06 -4.54
C PRO A 109 3.03 1.03 -5.05
N ALA A 110 2.26 2.05 -4.70
CA ALA A 110 0.89 2.18 -5.20
C ALA A 110 0.87 2.23 -6.73
N PHE A 111 0.01 1.41 -7.32
CA PHE A 111 -0.21 1.37 -8.74
C PHE A 111 -0.90 2.66 -9.22
N PRO A 112 -0.34 3.36 -10.22
CA PRO A 112 -0.97 4.53 -10.81
C PRO A 112 -2.16 4.07 -11.66
N GLY A 113 -3.37 4.18 -11.10
CA GLY A 113 -4.62 3.74 -11.72
C GLY A 113 -5.67 3.27 -10.72
N THR A 114 -6.69 2.57 -11.21
CA THR A 114 -7.81 2.05 -10.42
C THR A 114 -7.51 0.65 -9.83
N PRO A 115 -8.30 0.15 -8.85
CA PRO A 115 -8.16 -1.22 -8.38
C PRO A 115 -8.40 -2.27 -9.46
N GLU A 116 -9.33 -2.01 -10.39
CA GLU A 116 -9.61 -2.92 -11.49
C GLU A 116 -8.39 -3.06 -12.41
N GLU A 117 -7.69 -1.95 -12.69
CA GLU A 117 -6.43 -1.97 -13.45
C GLU A 117 -5.29 -2.65 -12.70
N LEU A 118 -5.18 -2.41 -11.38
CA LEU A 118 -4.23 -3.11 -10.51
C LEU A 118 -4.44 -4.64 -10.59
N ALA A 119 -5.68 -5.10 -10.49
CA ALA A 119 -6.00 -6.53 -10.55
C ALA A 119 -5.61 -7.16 -11.90
N VAL A 120 -5.81 -6.43 -13.01
CA VAL A 120 -5.37 -6.87 -14.35
C VAL A 120 -3.84 -6.93 -14.44
N HIS A 121 -3.15 -5.94 -13.88
CA HIS A 121 -1.68 -5.91 -13.83
C HIS A 121 -1.13 -7.11 -13.05
N GLU A 122 -1.63 -7.37 -11.85
CA GLU A 122 -1.21 -8.50 -11.01
C GLU A 122 -1.45 -9.85 -11.69
N ALA A 123 -2.62 -10.04 -12.30
CA ALA A 123 -2.95 -11.26 -13.03
C ALA A 123 -2.03 -11.49 -14.24
N THR A 124 -1.57 -10.41 -14.90
CA THR A 124 -0.67 -10.49 -16.05
C THR A 124 0.75 -10.85 -15.61
N THR A 125 1.25 -10.20 -14.56
CA THR A 125 2.57 -10.47 -13.98
C THR A 125 2.67 -11.90 -13.44
N GLN A 126 1.61 -12.39 -12.79
CA GLN A 126 1.57 -13.76 -12.28
C GLN A 126 1.58 -14.80 -13.42
N LYS A 127 0.86 -14.57 -14.52
CA LYS A 127 0.89 -15.45 -15.69
C LYS A 127 2.27 -15.51 -16.36
N GLN A 128 2.99 -14.40 -16.40
CA GLN A 128 4.36 -14.35 -16.93
C GLN A 128 5.35 -15.12 -16.04
N GLN A 129 5.15 -15.10 -14.73
CA GLN A 129 6.00 -15.82 -13.78
C GLN A 129 5.77 -17.34 -13.80
N VAL A 130 4.55 -17.78 -14.12
CA VAL A 130 4.16 -19.20 -14.19
C VAL A 130 4.51 -19.84 -15.55
N ASN A 131 4.67 -19.06 -16.61
CA ASN A 131 5.10 -19.53 -17.94
C ASN A 131 6.56 -19.11 -18.23
N PRO A 132 7.57 -19.82 -17.71
CA PRO A 132 8.94 -19.55 -18.12
C PRO A 132 9.07 -19.87 -19.61
N VAL A 133 9.45 -18.86 -20.41
CA VAL A 133 9.86 -19.04 -21.81
C VAL A 133 10.95 -20.12 -21.85
N PRO A 134 10.81 -21.22 -22.62
CA PRO A 134 11.87 -22.21 -22.71
C PRO A 134 13.10 -21.56 -23.34
N SER A 135 14.16 -21.47 -22.53
CA SER A 135 15.47 -20.97 -22.93
C SER A 135 15.99 -21.80 -24.11
N GLN A 136 16.10 -21.18 -25.29
CA GLN A 136 16.76 -21.76 -26.46
C GLN A 136 18.27 -21.83 -26.18
N ILE A 137 18.71 -22.86 -25.44
CA ILE A 137 20.12 -23.16 -25.20
C ILE A 137 20.60 -24.22 -26.19
N GLN A 138 21.44 -23.73 -27.11
CA GLN A 138 22.58 -24.35 -27.79
C GLN A 138 22.42 -25.65 -28.60
N LYS A 139 22.55 -25.49 -29.93
CA LYS A 139 23.27 -26.45 -30.77
C LYS A 139 24.64 -25.88 -31.15
N ARG A 140 25.65 -26.03 -30.28
CA ARG A 140 27.04 -25.99 -30.75
C ARG A 140 27.30 -27.31 -31.46
N ARG A 141 27.36 -27.28 -32.79
CA ARG A 141 27.89 -28.39 -33.59
C ARG A 141 29.40 -28.38 -33.42
N THR A 142 29.94 -29.40 -32.78
CA THR A 142 31.33 -29.82 -32.94
C THR A 142 31.34 -30.93 -33.99
N THR A 143 31.84 -30.60 -35.18
CA THR A 143 32.41 -31.56 -36.14
C THR A 143 33.90 -31.23 -36.09
N GLY A 144 34.81 -32.15 -35.76
CA GLY A 144 35.10 -33.36 -36.52
C GLY A 144 36.45 -33.12 -37.18
#